data_AF-A0A4S9XTY2-F1
#
_entry.id   AF-A0A4S9XTY2-F1
#
_cell.length_a   1.000
_cell.length_b   1.000
_cell.length_c   1.000
_cell.angle_alpha   90.00
_cell.angle_beta   90.00
_cell.angle_gamma   90.00
#
_symmetry.space_group_name_H-M   'P 1'
#
loop_
_entity.id
_entity.type
_entity.pdbx_description
1 polymer ?
#
loop_
_entity_poly.entity_id
_entity_poly.type
_entity_poly.pdbx_seq_one_letter_code
_entity_poly.pdbx_strand_id
1 'polypeptide(L)'
;MFFSSGRSSTEKPDRQAGGQYLVPCIIAIPSMIRLRQCLIEYFRVRKANKKAGGTGAHGWGGQHLANALKYSSAFPVIILSALMRGYDPAKIGMSETGLFRLWLFFVFVNSFYSIYWDVTKDWDLSLFSSTRERNDPEHPWALRRNRYFHAKEMYYGAICIDLMLRCTWSFKLSPHLDHFNDLEGGIFVMELLEVLRRWIWIFFRVETEW
;
A
#
# COMPACT_ATOMS: atom_id res chain seq x y z
N MET A 1 21.65 -16.90 6.96
CA MET A 1 22.75 -16.25 6.23
C MET A 1 24.10 -16.30 6.96
N PHE A 2 24.18 -16.69 8.25
CA PHE A 2 25.43 -16.74 9.02
C PHE A 2 26.08 -18.13 9.21
N PHE A 3 25.49 -19.20 8.67
CA PHE A 3 25.95 -20.58 8.94
C PHE A 3 25.90 -21.47 7.69
N SER A 4 26.57 -21.05 6.61
CA SER A 4 26.82 -21.93 5.45
C SER A 4 28.32 -21.95 5.19
N SER A 5 28.92 -23.14 5.23
CA SER A 5 30.37 -23.37 5.18
C SER A 5 30.96 -23.37 3.75
N GLY A 6 30.19 -22.96 2.74
CA GLY A 6 30.56 -23.11 1.33
C GLY A 6 30.38 -21.88 0.44
N ARG A 7 30.29 -20.67 0.99
CA ARG A 7 30.22 -19.43 0.19
C ARG A 7 31.26 -18.41 0.63
N SER A 8 32.05 -17.91 -0.33
CA SER A 8 33.03 -16.84 -0.11
C SER A 8 32.36 -15.47 0.07
N SER A 9 32.98 -14.58 0.85
CA SER A 9 32.55 -13.17 0.99
C SER A 9 32.75 -12.33 -0.29
N THR A 10 33.55 -12.83 -1.24
CA THR A 10 33.82 -12.19 -2.54
C THR A 10 33.05 -12.82 -3.70
N GLU A 11 32.24 -13.86 -3.45
CA GLU A 11 31.38 -14.43 -4.48
C GLU A 11 30.29 -13.43 -4.89
N LYS A 12 29.83 -13.54 -6.15
CA LYS A 12 28.70 -12.74 -6.63
C LYS A 12 27.53 -12.98 -5.68
N PRO A 13 27.01 -11.94 -5.00
CA PRO A 13 25.98 -12.13 -4.00
C PRO A 13 24.75 -12.78 -4.64
N ASP A 14 24.21 -13.78 -3.94
CA ASP A 14 23.01 -14.48 -4.36
C ASP A 14 21.80 -13.53 -4.28
N ARG A 15 21.46 -12.97 -5.44
CA ARG A 15 20.36 -12.01 -5.60
C ARG A 15 18.98 -12.68 -5.50
N GLN A 16 18.90 -14.01 -5.42
CA GLN A 16 17.62 -14.69 -5.21
C GLN A 16 17.12 -14.60 -3.76
N ALA A 17 17.94 -14.10 -2.82
CA ALA A 17 17.55 -13.71 -1.47
C ALA A 17 16.56 -14.67 -0.77
N GLY A 18 16.83 -15.99 -0.84
CA GLY A 18 16.03 -17.03 -0.20
C GLY A 18 14.92 -17.68 -1.04
N GLY A 19 14.96 -17.53 -2.37
CA GLY A 19 14.16 -18.31 -3.31
C GLY A 19 12.78 -17.72 -3.59
N GLN A 20 11.95 -18.48 -4.33
CA GLN A 20 10.67 -18.01 -4.88
C GLN A 20 9.68 -17.49 -3.81
N TYR A 21 9.76 -17.96 -2.57
CA TYR A 21 8.74 -17.74 -1.54
C TYR A 21 9.18 -16.82 -0.38
N LEU A 22 10.48 -16.77 -0.04
CA LEU A 22 10.93 -16.00 1.14
C LEU A 22 10.68 -14.49 0.97
N VAL A 23 11.07 -13.94 -0.19
CA VAL A 23 10.91 -12.50 -0.48
C VAL A 23 9.44 -12.08 -0.47
N PRO A 24 8.51 -12.78 -1.17
CA PRO A 24 7.07 -12.50 -1.05
C PRO A 24 6.53 -12.58 0.38
N CYS A 25 6.96 -13.56 1.17
CA CYS A 25 6.55 -13.68 2.58
C CYS A 25 6.98 -12.44 3.38
N ILE A 26 8.23 -11.99 3.24
CA ILE A 26 8.74 -10.78 3.91
C ILE A 26 7.94 -9.54 3.49
N ILE A 27 7.70 -9.37 2.18
CA ILE A 27 6.92 -8.24 1.64
C ILE A 27 5.47 -8.25 2.16
N ALA A 28 4.91 -9.43 2.45
CA ALA A 28 3.55 -9.57 2.97
C ALA A 28 3.40 -9.22 4.47
N ILE A 29 4.48 -9.27 5.26
CA ILE A 29 4.44 -9.08 6.72
C ILE A 29 3.72 -7.79 7.14
N PRO A 30 4.05 -6.59 6.60
CA PRO A 30 3.40 -5.36 7.02
C PRO A 30 1.88 -5.37 6.79
N SER A 31 1.45 -5.88 5.63
CA SER A 31 0.02 -6.01 5.28
C SER A 31 -0.69 -7.03 6.17
N MET A 32 -0.04 -8.13 6.55
CA MET A 32 -0.59 -9.10 7.50
C MET A 32 -0.80 -8.52 8.89
N ILE A 33 0.21 -7.81 9.41
CA ILE A 33 0.13 -7.18 10.72
C ILE A 33 -1.02 -6.18 10.74
N ARG A 34 -1.11 -5.31 9.73
CA ARG A 34 -2.17 -4.30 9.60
C ARG A 34 -3.55 -4.93 9.43
N LEU A 35 -3.70 -5.95 8.59
CA LEU A 35 -4.95 -6.69 8.44
C LEU A 35 -5.43 -7.23 9.79
N ARG A 36 -4.53 -7.90 10.53
CA ARG A 36 -4.85 -8.45 11.85
C ARG A 36 -5.29 -7.35 12.82
N GLN A 37 -4.57 -6.23 12.87
CA GLN A 37 -4.92 -5.08 13.71
C GLN A 37 -6.31 -4.54 13.36
N CYS A 38 -6.60 -4.33 12.07
CA CYS A 38 -7.90 -3.82 11.62
C CYS A 38 -9.05 -4.75 11.98
N LEU A 39 -8.87 -6.07 11.84
CA LEU A 39 -9.89 -7.05 12.22
C LEU A 39 -10.12 -7.05 13.74
N ILE A 40 -9.05 -6.99 14.55
CA ILE A 40 -9.15 -6.92 16.01
C ILE A 40 -9.93 -5.67 16.45
N GLU A 41 -9.60 -4.50 15.90
CA GLU A 41 -10.31 -3.26 16.23
C GLU A 41 -11.78 -3.30 15.80
N TYR A 42 -12.08 -3.88 14.63
CA TYR A 42 -13.47 -4.10 14.21
C TYR A 42 -14.27 -4.94 15.22
N PHE A 43 -13.70 -6.07 15.66
CA PHE A 43 -14.35 -6.90 16.67
C PHE A 43 -14.45 -6.21 18.03
N ARG A 44 -13.46 -5.38 18.39
CA ARG A 44 -13.49 -4.58 19.63
C ARG A 44 -14.64 -3.57 19.61
N VAL A 45 -14.79 -2.80 18.53
CA VAL A 45 -15.90 -1.85 18.36
C VAL A 45 -17.24 -2.56 18.39
N ARG A 46 -17.37 -3.70 17.70
CA ARG A 46 -18.61 -4.49 17.69
C ARG A 46 -18.99 -5.01 19.09
N LYS A 47 -18.00 -5.46 19.87
CA LYS A 47 -18.22 -5.90 21.26
C LYS A 47 -18.63 -4.74 22.16
N ALA A 48 -17.99 -3.57 22.02
CA ALA A 48 -18.33 -2.37 22.76
C ALA A 48 -19.77 -1.91 22.48
N ASN A 49 -20.16 -1.85 21.20
CA ASN A 49 -21.52 -1.49 20.78
C ASN A 49 -22.57 -2.47 21.33
N LYS A 50 -22.29 -3.78 21.29
CA LYS A 50 -23.18 -4.79 21.89
C LYS A 50 -23.36 -4.57 23.39
N LYS A 51 -22.31 -4.19 24.12
CA LYS A 51 -22.36 -3.90 25.57
C LYS A 51 -23.13 -2.60 25.86
N ALA A 52 -22.98 -1.59 25.01
CA ALA A 52 -23.64 -0.29 25.17
C ALA A 52 -25.11 -0.28 24.71
N GLY A 53 -25.59 -1.34 24.05
CA GLY A 53 -26.97 -1.40 23.54
C GLY A 53 -27.23 -0.48 22.34
N GLY A 54 -26.18 0.02 21.69
CA GLY A 54 -26.28 1.00 20.60
C GLY A 54 -24.96 1.21 19.87
N THR A 55 -24.96 2.08 18.86
CA THR A 55 -23.73 2.49 18.17
C THR A 55 -23.04 3.61 18.94
N GLY A 56 -21.80 3.38 19.37
CA GLY A 56 -21.00 4.39 20.06
C GLY A 56 -20.42 5.45 19.12
N ALA A 57 -19.61 6.36 19.67
CA ALA A 57 -18.98 7.47 18.94
C ALA A 57 -18.14 7.03 17.72
N HIS A 58 -17.57 5.82 17.75
CA HIS A 58 -16.80 5.23 16.64
C HIS A 58 -17.67 4.54 15.57
N GLY A 59 -19.00 4.73 15.64
CA GLY A 59 -19.97 4.10 14.76
C GLY A 59 -19.99 2.57 14.91
N TRP A 60 -20.39 1.89 13.85
CA TRP A 60 -20.49 0.42 13.84
C TRP A 60 -19.15 -0.31 13.56
N GLY A 61 -18.07 0.43 13.28
CA GLY A 61 -16.73 -0.11 12.99
C GLY A 61 -16.41 -0.33 11.51
N GLY A 62 -17.27 0.12 10.58
CA GLY A 62 -17.09 -0.09 9.14
C GLY A 62 -15.76 0.43 8.57
N GLN A 63 -15.20 1.51 9.13
CA GLN A 63 -13.90 2.04 8.72
C GLN A 63 -12.76 1.04 8.97
N HIS A 64 -12.78 0.29 10.08
CA HIS A 64 -11.77 -0.73 10.34
C HIS A 64 -11.85 -1.87 9.34
N LEU A 65 -13.06 -2.28 8.95
CA LEU A 65 -13.26 -3.32 7.94
C LEU A 65 -12.84 -2.84 6.55
N ALA A 66 -13.13 -1.60 6.20
CA ALA A 66 -12.67 -1.00 4.95
C ALA A 66 -11.13 -0.95 4.91
N ASN A 67 -10.49 -0.57 6.02
CA ASN A 67 -9.03 -0.57 6.12
C ASN A 67 -8.46 -2.00 6.04
N ALA A 68 -9.13 -2.99 6.63
CA ALA A 68 -8.77 -4.40 6.49
C ALA A 68 -8.80 -4.83 5.02
N LEU A 69 -9.83 -4.43 4.27
CA LEU A 69 -9.93 -4.70 2.84
C LEU A 69 -8.80 -4.02 2.04
N LYS A 70 -8.39 -2.81 2.44
CA LYS A 70 -7.24 -2.12 1.84
C LYS A 70 -5.99 -2.99 1.95
N TYR A 71 -5.65 -3.44 3.16
CA TYR A 71 -4.45 -4.26 3.36
C TYR A 71 -4.58 -5.67 2.77
N SER A 72 -5.79 -6.24 2.70
CA SER A 72 -5.98 -7.53 2.04
C SER A 72 -5.78 -7.47 0.53
N SER A 73 -6.07 -6.33 -0.11
CA SER A 73 -5.88 -6.15 -1.56
C SER A 73 -4.42 -6.27 -2.02
N ALA A 74 -3.44 -6.20 -1.12
CA ALA A 74 -2.03 -6.40 -1.43
C ALA A 74 -1.65 -7.88 -1.61
N PHE A 75 -2.38 -8.83 -0.99
CA PHE A 75 -2.01 -10.26 -1.06
C PHE A 75 -2.09 -10.85 -2.47
N PRO A 76 -3.17 -10.62 -3.25
CA PRO A 76 -3.21 -11.09 -4.63
C PRO A 76 -2.04 -10.58 -5.46
N VAL A 77 -1.65 -9.30 -5.29
CA VAL A 77 -0.49 -8.72 -5.99
C VAL A 77 0.78 -9.50 -5.64
N ILE A 78 1.05 -9.71 -4.36
CA ILE A 78 2.27 -10.39 -3.88
C ILE A 78 2.29 -11.85 -4.34
N ILE A 79 1.17 -12.57 -4.20
CA ILE A 79 1.06 -13.98 -4.59
C ILE A 79 1.27 -14.14 -6.10
N LEU A 80 0.59 -13.33 -6.91
CA LEU A 80 0.72 -13.37 -8.36
C LEU A 80 2.14 -12.99 -8.81
N SER A 81 2.79 -12.04 -8.13
CA SER A 81 4.21 -11.71 -8.38
C SER A 81 5.12 -12.93 -8.15
N ALA A 82 4.89 -13.68 -7.07
CA ALA A 82 5.65 -14.90 -6.75
C ALA A 82 5.40 -16.04 -7.75
N LEU A 83 4.14 -16.20 -8.19
CA LEU A 83 3.76 -17.21 -9.19
C LEU A 83 4.39 -16.91 -10.55
N MET A 84 4.45 -15.65 -10.96
CA MET A 84 5.07 -15.25 -12.22
C MET A 84 6.59 -15.49 -12.24
N ARG A 85 7.31 -15.28 -11.12
CA ARG A 85 8.77 -15.50 -11.06
C ARG A 85 9.19 -16.97 -11.21
N GLY A 86 8.31 -17.91 -10.83
CA GLY A 86 8.52 -19.34 -11.06
C GLY A 86 7.41 -19.93 -11.90
N TYR A 87 7.04 -19.21 -12.95
CA TYR A 87 5.96 -19.60 -13.84
C TYR A 87 6.29 -20.93 -14.51
N ASP A 88 5.40 -21.91 -14.33
CA ASP A 88 5.47 -23.23 -14.93
C ASP A 88 4.13 -23.53 -15.62
N PRO A 89 4.09 -23.57 -16.98
CA PRO A 89 2.88 -23.84 -17.73
C PRO A 89 2.19 -25.15 -17.33
N ALA A 90 2.95 -26.16 -16.90
CA ALA A 90 2.42 -27.46 -16.53
C ALA A 90 1.65 -27.44 -15.19
N LYS A 91 1.93 -26.47 -14.33
CA LYS A 91 1.31 -26.35 -12.99
C LYS A 91 0.24 -25.27 -12.91
N ILE A 92 0.37 -24.17 -13.66
CA ILE A 92 -0.41 -22.96 -13.45
C ILE A 92 -1.71 -22.92 -14.27
N GLY A 93 -1.84 -23.75 -15.33
CA GLY A 93 -3.09 -23.89 -16.10
C GLY A 93 -3.59 -22.60 -16.79
N MET A 94 -2.83 -21.51 -16.70
CA MET A 94 -3.11 -20.19 -17.26
C MET A 94 -1.87 -19.72 -18.01
N SER A 95 -2.05 -19.04 -19.13
CA SER A 95 -0.92 -18.46 -19.87
C SER A 95 -0.22 -17.37 -19.06
N GLU A 96 1.07 -17.18 -19.30
CA GLU A 96 1.88 -16.12 -18.68
C GLU A 96 1.24 -14.74 -18.87
N THR A 97 0.77 -14.45 -20.09
CA THR A 97 0.04 -13.22 -20.41
C THR A 97 -1.26 -13.09 -19.61
N GLY A 98 -2.00 -14.18 -19.42
CA GLY A 98 -3.21 -14.19 -18.59
C GLY A 98 -2.89 -13.87 -17.13
N LEU A 99 -1.83 -14.48 -16.60
CA LEU A 99 -1.36 -14.27 -15.25
C LEU A 99 -0.89 -12.83 -15.02
N PHE A 100 -0.17 -12.26 -16.00
CA PHE A 100 0.25 -10.86 -15.97
C PHE A 100 -0.93 -9.88 -16.01
N ARG A 101 -1.93 -10.12 -16.85
CA ARG A 101 -3.16 -9.29 -16.90
C ARG A 101 -3.93 -9.34 -15.57
N LEU A 102 -4.01 -10.52 -14.97
CA LEU A 102 -4.63 -10.69 -13.65
C LEU A 102 -3.83 -9.95 -12.57
N TRP A 103 -2.50 -10.04 -12.60
CA TRP A 103 -1.62 -9.29 -11.71
C TRP A 103 -1.83 -7.77 -11.86
N LEU A 104 -1.84 -7.26 -13.10
CA LEU A 104 -2.10 -5.85 -13.39
C LEU A 104 -3.45 -5.37 -12.85
N PHE A 105 -4.50 -6.20 -12.98
CA PHE A 105 -5.81 -5.90 -12.41
C PHE A 105 -5.73 -5.71 -10.89
N PHE A 106 -5.08 -6.63 -10.17
CA PHE A 106 -4.94 -6.51 -8.72
C PHE A 106 -4.02 -5.36 -8.30
N VAL A 107 -2.97 -5.06 -9.06
CA VAL A 107 -2.13 -3.87 -8.87
C VAL A 107 -2.97 -2.61 -8.98
N PHE A 108 -3.83 -2.51 -10.00
CA PHE A 108 -4.73 -1.39 -10.19
C PHE A 108 -5.69 -1.26 -9.01
N VAL A 109 -6.39 -2.34 -8.64
CA VAL A 109 -7.32 -2.33 -7.49
C VAL A 109 -6.61 -1.90 -6.20
N ASN A 110 -5.45 -2.48 -5.90
CA ASN A 110 -4.68 -2.13 -4.71
C ASN A 110 -4.22 -0.66 -4.70
N SER A 111 -3.70 -0.18 -5.84
CA SER A 111 -3.15 1.18 -5.96
C SER A 111 -4.26 2.21 -5.85
N PHE A 112 -5.35 2.07 -6.61
CA PHE A 112 -6.47 3.00 -6.59
C PHE A 112 -7.16 3.02 -5.23
N TYR A 113 -7.36 1.85 -4.61
CA TYR A 113 -7.97 1.82 -3.28
C TYR A 113 -7.05 2.49 -2.24
N SER A 114 -5.75 2.25 -2.31
CA SER A 114 -4.82 2.92 -1.41
C SER A 114 -4.82 4.44 -1.63
N ILE A 115 -4.88 4.92 -2.90
CA ILE A 115 -4.86 6.37 -3.21
C ILE A 115 -6.13 7.02 -2.68
N TYR A 116 -7.27 6.40 -2.94
CA TYR A 116 -8.54 6.83 -2.37
C TYR A 116 -8.46 6.93 -0.84
N TRP A 117 -7.86 5.93 -0.19
CA TRP A 117 -7.73 5.90 1.26
C TRP A 117 -6.85 7.03 1.78
N ASP A 118 -5.66 7.22 1.20
CA ASP A 118 -4.71 8.21 1.70
C ASP A 118 -5.28 9.63 1.55
N VAL A 119 -5.86 9.94 0.39
CA VAL A 119 -6.47 11.25 0.12
C VAL A 119 -7.73 11.48 0.97
N THR A 120 -8.64 10.52 1.01
CA THR A 120 -9.99 10.73 1.58
C THR A 120 -10.05 10.39 3.07
N LYS A 121 -9.30 9.39 3.54
CA LYS A 121 -9.42 8.86 4.90
C LYS A 121 -8.27 9.27 5.81
N ASP A 122 -7.03 9.26 5.32
CA ASP A 122 -5.88 9.64 6.15
C ASP A 122 -5.64 11.15 6.13
N TRP A 123 -5.88 11.84 5.00
CA TRP A 123 -5.72 13.30 4.89
C TRP A 123 -7.05 14.07 4.95
N ASP A 124 -8.19 13.37 4.93
CA ASP A 124 -9.54 13.96 4.99
C ASP A 124 -9.79 15.05 3.93
N LEU A 125 -9.30 14.81 2.71
CA LEU A 125 -9.48 15.72 1.59
C LEU A 125 -10.73 15.36 0.80
N SER A 126 -11.39 16.38 0.23
CA SER A 126 -12.69 16.27 -0.44
C SER A 126 -12.59 15.93 -1.95
N LEU A 127 -11.42 15.49 -2.42
CA LEU A 127 -11.18 15.17 -3.84
C LEU A 127 -12.15 14.13 -4.40
N PHE A 128 -12.46 13.10 -3.62
CA PHE A 128 -13.38 12.03 -3.99
C PHE A 128 -14.76 12.17 -3.31
N SER A 129 -14.98 13.27 -2.59
CA SER A 129 -16.27 13.60 -1.98
C SER A 129 -17.29 14.08 -3.02
N SER A 130 -18.51 14.33 -2.57
CA SER A 130 -19.59 14.85 -3.42
C SER A 130 -19.19 16.14 -4.14
N THR A 131 -19.77 16.39 -5.32
CA THR A 131 -19.50 17.62 -6.10
C THR A 131 -19.76 18.89 -5.30
N ARG A 132 -20.73 18.86 -4.37
CA ARG A 132 -21.05 19.99 -3.50
C ARG A 132 -19.91 20.27 -2.51
N GLU A 133 -19.43 19.24 -1.83
CA GLU A 133 -18.38 19.34 -0.81
C GLU A 133 -17.02 19.66 -1.43
N ARG A 134 -16.75 19.14 -2.64
CA ARG A 134 -15.51 19.43 -3.38
C ARG A 134 -15.42 20.88 -3.87
N ASN A 135 -16.56 21.48 -4.21
CA ASN A 135 -16.67 22.83 -4.75
C ASN A 135 -17.20 23.83 -3.72
N ASP A 136 -17.06 23.53 -2.42
CA ASP A 136 -17.50 24.44 -1.38
C ASP A 136 -16.70 25.76 -1.47
N PRO A 137 -17.36 26.93 -1.57
CA PRO A 137 -16.67 28.21 -1.66
C PRO A 137 -15.92 28.61 -0.37
N GLU A 138 -16.19 27.98 0.78
CA GLU A 138 -15.52 28.29 2.05
C GLU A 138 -14.05 27.83 2.08
N HIS A 139 -13.65 26.94 1.19
CA HIS A 139 -12.28 26.45 1.13
C HIS A 139 -11.82 26.14 -0.32
N PRO A 140 -10.50 26.16 -0.58
CA PRO A 140 -9.94 25.68 -1.84
C PRO A 140 -10.48 24.33 -2.30
N TRP A 141 -10.58 24.18 -3.61
CA TRP A 141 -11.15 23.02 -4.29
C TRP A 141 -10.52 21.70 -3.81
N ALA A 142 -11.36 20.72 -3.49
CA ALA A 142 -10.94 19.38 -3.04
C ALA A 142 -10.08 19.33 -1.75
N LEU A 143 -9.93 20.45 -1.02
CA LEU A 143 -9.22 20.50 0.26
C LEU A 143 -10.19 20.64 1.43
N ARG A 144 -9.73 20.34 2.65
CA ARG A 144 -10.48 20.55 3.89
C ARG A 144 -10.44 22.00 4.38
N ARG A 145 -11.40 22.40 5.22
CA ARG A 145 -11.53 23.78 5.76
C ARG A 145 -10.38 24.18 6.69
N ASN A 146 -10.10 23.38 7.72
CA ASN A 146 -9.03 23.66 8.67
C ASN A 146 -7.70 23.11 8.14
N ARG A 147 -6.71 23.97 7.94
CA ARG A 147 -5.38 23.61 7.41
C ARG A 147 -4.29 24.39 8.12
N TYR A 148 -3.24 23.70 8.53
CA TYR A 148 -2.07 24.30 9.15
C TYR A 148 -1.00 24.69 8.13
N PHE A 149 -0.86 23.93 7.04
CA PHE A 149 -0.01 24.36 5.93
C PHE A 149 -0.74 25.44 5.13
N HIS A 150 -0.16 26.64 5.11
CA HIS A 150 -0.79 27.80 4.50
C HIS A 150 -0.81 27.70 2.96
N ALA A 151 0.19 27.04 2.38
CA ALA A 151 0.29 26.83 0.94
C ALA A 151 -0.55 25.62 0.49
N LYS A 152 -1.62 25.88 -0.26
CA LYS A 152 -2.50 24.85 -0.84
C LYS A 152 -1.75 23.90 -1.79
N GLU A 153 -0.70 24.42 -2.42
CA GLU A 153 0.17 23.72 -3.36
C GLU A 153 0.85 22.52 -2.69
N MET A 154 1.13 22.59 -1.39
CA MET A 154 1.72 21.48 -0.65
C MET A 154 0.80 20.26 -0.61
N TYR A 155 -0.53 20.45 -0.49
CA TYR A 155 -1.49 19.35 -0.48
C TYR A 155 -1.59 18.68 -1.85
N TYR A 156 -1.72 19.47 -2.91
CA TYR A 156 -1.75 18.92 -4.26
C TYR A 156 -0.43 18.24 -4.63
N GLY A 157 0.70 18.84 -4.23
CA GLY A 157 2.03 18.25 -4.37
C GLY A 157 2.14 16.91 -3.63
N ALA A 158 1.64 16.81 -2.40
CA ALA A 158 1.62 15.56 -1.65
C ALA A 158 0.77 14.48 -2.33
N ILE A 159 -0.39 14.83 -2.90
CA ILE A 159 -1.22 13.91 -3.68
C ILE A 159 -0.45 13.40 -4.92
N CYS A 160 0.17 14.30 -5.68
CA CYS A 160 0.94 13.94 -6.86
C CYS A 160 2.14 13.05 -6.52
N ILE A 161 2.91 13.41 -5.48
CA ILE A 161 4.08 12.64 -5.03
C ILE A 161 3.65 11.26 -4.52
N ASP A 162 2.56 11.17 -3.74
CA ASP A 162 2.06 9.87 -3.29
C ASP A 162 1.63 8.98 -4.46
N LEU A 163 0.93 9.54 -5.45
CA LEU A 163 0.56 8.81 -6.67
C LEU A 163 1.79 8.29 -7.42
N MET A 164 2.76 9.16 -7.69
CA MET A 164 3.97 8.81 -8.44
C MET A 164 4.79 7.74 -7.72
N LEU A 165 5.06 7.94 -6.43
CA LEU A 165 5.86 7.02 -5.62
C LEU A 165 5.10 5.72 -5.29
N ARG A 166 3.78 5.71 -5.40
CA ARG A 166 3.00 4.46 -5.31
C ARG A 166 3.16 3.58 -6.53
N CYS A 167 3.20 4.17 -7.72
CA CYS A 167 3.50 3.43 -8.94
C CYS A 167 4.86 2.73 -8.82
N THR A 168 5.83 3.37 -8.17
CA THR A 168 7.15 2.81 -7.85
C THR A 168 7.06 1.50 -7.05
N TRP A 169 6.17 1.42 -6.05
CA TRP A 169 5.93 0.19 -5.29
C TRP A 169 5.33 -0.93 -6.17
N SER A 170 4.39 -0.60 -7.05
CA SER A 170 3.83 -1.55 -8.02
C SER A 170 4.87 -2.05 -9.01
N PHE A 171 5.76 -1.16 -9.47
CA PHE A 171 6.87 -1.52 -10.36
C PHE A 171 7.89 -2.44 -9.70
N LYS A 172 8.17 -2.28 -8.40
CA LYS A 172 9.04 -3.18 -7.63
C LYS A 172 8.55 -4.63 -7.63
N LEU A 173 7.24 -4.83 -7.66
CA LEU A 173 6.62 -6.16 -7.69
C LEU A 173 6.52 -6.74 -9.10
N SER A 174 6.80 -5.94 -10.15
CA SER A 174 6.75 -6.41 -11.53
C SER A 174 7.86 -7.43 -11.79
N PRO A 175 7.52 -8.67 -12.20
CA PRO A 175 8.50 -9.70 -12.51
C PRO A 175 9.30 -9.41 -13.79
N HIS A 176 8.79 -8.54 -14.67
CA HIS A 176 9.48 -8.18 -15.92
C HIS A 176 10.55 -7.10 -15.72
N LEU A 177 10.63 -6.51 -14.52
CA LEU A 177 11.62 -5.48 -14.16
C LEU A 177 12.75 -6.01 -13.28
N ASP A 178 12.90 -7.33 -13.15
CA ASP A 178 14.04 -7.94 -12.43
C ASP A 178 15.39 -7.47 -12.99
N HIS A 179 15.45 -7.10 -14.28
CA HIS A 179 16.64 -6.52 -14.92
C HIS A 179 16.96 -5.08 -14.44
N PHE A 180 15.98 -4.32 -13.94
CA PHE A 180 16.21 -3.00 -13.36
C PHE A 180 16.70 -3.09 -11.91
N ASN A 181 16.34 -4.17 -11.21
CA ASN A 181 16.95 -4.54 -9.92
C ASN A 181 18.40 -4.99 -10.06
N ASP A 182 18.87 -5.28 -11.29
CA ASP A 182 20.27 -5.59 -11.54
C ASP A 182 21.19 -4.36 -11.56
N LEU A 183 20.63 -3.15 -11.68
CA LEU A 183 21.35 -1.90 -11.45
C LEU A 183 21.75 -1.79 -9.98
N GLU A 184 23.06 -1.71 -9.75
CA GLU A 184 23.67 -1.60 -8.43
C GLU A 184 23.18 -0.33 -7.71
N GLY A 185 22.16 -0.48 -6.86
CA GLY A 185 21.53 0.62 -6.10
C GLY A 185 20.05 0.89 -6.41
N GLY A 186 19.46 0.26 -7.45
CA GLY A 186 18.05 0.46 -7.81
C GLY A 186 17.09 0.19 -6.65
N ILE A 187 17.21 -0.99 -6.02
CA ILE A 187 16.39 -1.36 -4.84
C ILE A 187 16.56 -0.34 -3.71
N PHE A 188 17.79 0.09 -3.41
CA PHE A 188 18.07 1.06 -2.35
C PHE A 188 17.36 2.40 -2.59
N VAL A 189 17.43 2.93 -3.82
CA VAL A 189 16.74 4.18 -4.18
C VAL A 189 15.23 4.02 -4.05
N MET A 190 14.67 2.88 -4.48
CA MET A 190 13.24 2.59 -4.36
C MET A 190 12.78 2.54 -2.89
N GLU A 191 13.58 1.94 -2.00
CA GLU A 191 13.30 1.95 -0.55
C GLU A 191 13.39 3.36 0.04
N LEU A 192 14.41 4.14 -0.35
CA LEU A 192 14.56 5.52 0.11
C LEU A 192 13.38 6.39 -0.31
N LEU A 193 12.90 6.22 -1.55
CA LEU A 193 11.72 6.90 -2.05
C LEU A 193 10.44 6.49 -1.31
N GLU A 194 10.27 5.21 -0.98
CA GLU A 194 9.14 4.75 -0.15
C GLU A 194 9.20 5.34 1.27
N VAL A 195 10.39 5.43 1.88
CA VAL A 195 10.58 6.10 3.18
C VAL A 195 10.21 7.58 3.09
N LEU A 196 10.70 8.28 2.07
CA LEU A 196 10.37 9.70 1.84
C LEU A 196 8.86 9.89 1.65
N ARG A 197 8.20 9.02 0.89
CA ARG A 197 6.74 9.05 0.69
C ARG A 197 6.00 8.92 2.01
N ARG A 198 6.39 7.96 2.86
CA ARG A 198 5.80 7.76 4.20
C ARG A 198 6.05 8.94 5.13
N TRP A 199 7.23 9.53 5.05
CA TRP A 199 7.59 10.74 5.80
C TRP A 199 6.72 11.93 5.40
N ILE A 200 6.45 12.14 4.10
CA ILE A 200 5.49 13.18 3.67
C ILE A 200 4.09 12.84 4.20
N TRP A 201 3.63 11.61 3.97
CA TRP A 201 2.30 11.16 4.36
C TRP A 201 2.00 11.33 5.86
N ILE A 202 2.98 11.12 6.75
CA ILE A 202 2.75 11.20 8.20
C ILE A 202 2.48 12.63 8.66
N PHE A 203 3.09 13.65 8.05
CA PHE A 203 2.84 15.05 8.42
C PHE A 203 1.40 15.45 8.13
N PHE A 204 0.92 15.17 6.91
CA PHE A 204 -0.46 15.48 6.53
C PHE A 204 -1.47 14.68 7.35
N ARG A 205 -1.16 13.41 7.67
CA ARG A 205 -2.03 12.62 8.54
C ARG A 205 -2.11 13.19 9.95
N VAL A 206 -0.97 13.52 10.55
CA VAL A 206 -0.93 14.10 11.90
C VAL A 206 -1.70 15.40 11.90
N GLU A 207 -1.48 16.26 10.91
CA GLU A 207 -2.23 17.51 10.72
C GLU A 207 -3.75 17.30 10.66
N THR A 208 -4.21 16.18 10.10
CA THR A 208 -5.63 15.83 10.04
C THR A 208 -6.21 15.35 11.37
N GLU A 209 -5.41 14.74 12.24
CA GLU A 209 -5.83 14.22 13.54
C GLU A 209 -5.87 15.29 14.65
N TRP A 210 -5.29 16.50 14.43
CA TRP A 210 -5.28 17.65 15.35
C TRP A 210 -6.33 18.73 14.99
#